data_AF-A0A2N7XU92-F1
#
_entry.id   AF-A0A2N7XU92-F1
#
_cell.length_a   1.000
_cell.length_b   1.000
_cell.length_c   1.000
_cell.angle_alpha   90.00
_cell.angle_beta   90.00
_cell.angle_gamma   90.00
#
_symmetry.space_group_name_H-M   'P 1'
#
loop_
_entity.id
_entity.type
_entity.pdbx_description
1 polymer ?
#
loop_
_entity_poly.entity_id
_entity_poly.type
_entity_poly.pdbx_seq_one_letter_code
_entity_poly.pdbx_strand_id
1 'polypeptide(L)'
;TRPDGTMGVVELRDAVDAYLRPYIAARLAQPGEDLLSRIIAEPIEGRAWTLDEAMRMARNILFAGLDTVAAMLGMIAMHLARYPEDQQLLRENPTLIPAAADELMRRYPSASVSRNAVVDVPVGSLTIQAGDIVYL
;
A
#
# COMPACT_ATOMS: atom_id res chain seq x y z
N THR A 1 6.56 -13.46 1.88
CA THR A 1 7.51 -14.58 1.83
C THR A 1 7.65 -15.14 3.22
N ARG A 2 7.75 -16.47 3.38
CA ARG A 2 8.08 -17.01 4.70
C ARG A 2 9.47 -16.51 5.12
N PRO A 3 9.74 -16.27 6.41
CA PRO A 3 11.04 -15.79 6.88
C PRO A 3 12.21 -16.71 6.48
N ASP A 4 11.92 -17.97 6.20
CA ASP A 4 12.86 -19.00 5.75
C ASP A 4 13.15 -18.99 4.23
N GLY A 5 12.53 -18.07 3.47
CA GLY A 5 12.72 -17.95 2.02
C GLY A 5 12.10 -19.07 1.18
N THR A 6 11.33 -19.99 1.78
CA THR A 6 10.78 -21.17 1.10
C THR A 6 9.64 -20.87 0.14
N MET A 7 9.16 -19.62 0.10
CA MET A 7 8.07 -19.18 -0.78
C MET A 7 8.56 -18.09 -1.72
N GLY A 8 8.56 -18.38 -3.01
CA GLY A 8 8.88 -17.43 -4.07
C GLY A 8 7.76 -16.40 -4.33
N VAL A 9 8.05 -15.38 -5.15
CA VAL A 9 7.08 -14.31 -5.48
C VAL A 9 5.83 -14.86 -6.18
N VAL A 10 6.01 -15.85 -7.07
CA VAL A 10 4.89 -16.49 -7.79
C VAL A 10 3.98 -17.27 -6.84
N GLU A 11 4.57 -18.05 -5.94
CA GLU A 11 3.82 -18.82 -4.94
C GLU A 11 3.09 -17.91 -3.95
N LEU A 12 3.71 -16.80 -3.55
CA LEU A 12 3.06 -15.78 -2.73
C LEU A 12 1.85 -15.18 -3.44
N ARG A 13 2.01 -14.83 -4.72
CA ARG A 13 0.93 -14.31 -5.56
C ARG A 13 -0.23 -15.31 -5.64
N ASP A 14 0.07 -16.57 -5.92
CA ASP A 14 -0.94 -17.61 -6.10
C ASP A 14 -1.69 -17.91 -4.79
N ALA A 15 -0.99 -17.88 -3.65
CA ALA A 15 -1.62 -18.02 -2.34
C ALA A 15 -2.58 -16.85 -2.03
N VAL A 16 -2.18 -15.62 -2.35
CA VAL A 16 -3.04 -14.43 -2.20
C VAL A 16 -4.24 -14.49 -3.15
N ASP A 17 -4.05 -14.94 -4.38
CA ASP A 17 -5.14 -15.10 -5.33
C ASP A 17 -6.13 -16.16 -4.89
N ALA A 18 -5.65 -17.28 -4.35
CA ALA A 18 -6.50 -18.32 -3.77
C ALA A 18 -7.34 -17.79 -2.60
N TYR A 19 -6.74 -16.93 -1.76
CA TYR A 19 -7.44 -16.26 -0.66
C TYR A 19 -8.51 -15.28 -1.15
N LEU A 20 -8.19 -14.43 -2.12
CA LEU A 20 -9.08 -13.35 -2.58
C LEU A 20 -10.21 -13.84 -3.49
N ARG A 21 -9.97 -14.87 -4.31
CA ARG A 21 -10.90 -15.34 -5.35
C ARG A 21 -12.34 -15.58 -4.90
N PRO A 22 -12.64 -16.29 -3.79
CA PRO A 22 -14.03 -16.50 -3.36
C PRO A 22 -14.73 -15.16 -3.04
N TYR A 23 -14.01 -14.21 -2.44
CA TYR A 23 -14.56 -12.91 -2.05
C TYR A 23 -14.84 -12.01 -3.25
N ILE A 24 -13.97 -12.04 -4.26
CA ILE A 24 -14.13 -11.23 -5.49
C ILE A 24 -15.21 -11.83 -6.39
N ALA A 25 -15.24 -13.16 -6.56
CA ALA A 25 -16.29 -13.82 -7.34
C ALA A 25 -17.69 -13.56 -6.76
N ALA A 26 -17.84 -13.62 -5.44
CA ALA A 26 -19.10 -13.28 -4.77
C ALA A 26 -19.52 -11.83 -5.04
N ARG A 27 -18.59 -10.86 -4.95
CA ARG A 27 -18.89 -9.43 -5.17
C ARG A 27 -19.21 -9.09 -6.61
N LEU A 28 -18.60 -9.77 -7.58
CA LEU A 28 -18.95 -9.61 -9.00
C LEU A 28 -20.35 -10.16 -9.32
N ALA A 29 -20.76 -11.24 -8.65
CA ALA A 29 -22.08 -11.82 -8.83
C ALA A 29 -23.17 -11.03 -8.09
N GLN A 30 -22.88 -10.59 -6.86
CA GLN A 30 -23.78 -9.87 -5.97
C GLN A 30 -22.98 -8.80 -5.21
N PRO A 31 -22.86 -7.57 -5.76
CA PRO A 31 -22.18 -6.47 -5.08
C PRO A 31 -22.84 -6.14 -3.73
N GLY A 32 -22.01 -5.91 -2.71
CA GLY A 32 -22.43 -5.39 -1.42
C GLY A 32 -22.07 -3.91 -1.23
N GLU A 33 -22.07 -3.46 0.03
CA GLU A 33 -21.76 -2.06 0.40
C GLU A 33 -20.27 -1.84 0.79
N ASP A 34 -19.45 -2.90 0.73
CA ASP A 34 -18.05 -2.83 1.14
C ASP A 34 -17.15 -2.15 0.08
N LEU A 35 -15.94 -1.78 0.49
CA LEU A 35 -14.97 -1.06 -0.34
C LEU A 35 -14.76 -1.71 -1.71
N LEU A 36 -14.55 -3.02 -1.76
CA LEU A 36 -14.28 -3.71 -3.02
C LEU A 36 -15.50 -3.74 -3.92
N SER A 37 -16.69 -3.97 -3.35
CA SER A 37 -17.96 -3.92 -4.10
C SER A 37 -18.19 -2.54 -4.71
N ARG A 38 -17.92 -1.47 -3.96
CA ARG A 38 -18.04 -0.09 -4.44
C ARG A 38 -17.02 0.22 -5.56
N ILE A 39 -15.79 -0.28 -5.47
CA ILE A 39 -14.78 -0.07 -6.51
C ILE A 39 -15.14 -0.79 -7.81
N ILE A 40 -15.53 -2.07 -7.73
CA ILE A 40 -15.84 -2.86 -8.94
C ILE A 40 -17.19 -2.48 -9.57
N ALA A 41 -18.05 -1.76 -8.85
CA ALA A 41 -19.29 -1.22 -9.39
C ALA A 41 -19.04 -0.05 -10.37
N GLU A 42 -17.92 0.67 -10.20
CA GLU A 42 -17.54 1.76 -11.09
C GLU A 42 -16.93 1.20 -12.40
N PRO A 43 -17.41 1.59 -13.59
CA PRO A 43 -16.95 1.00 -14.85
C PRO A 43 -15.52 1.45 -15.21
N ILE A 44 -14.78 0.56 -15.90
CA ILE A 44 -13.53 0.89 -16.57
C ILE A 44 -13.88 1.24 -18.02
N GLU A 45 -13.65 2.48 -18.46
CA GLU A 45 -13.89 2.89 -19.86
C GLU A 45 -15.31 2.51 -20.38
N GLY A 46 -16.31 2.59 -19.50
CA GLY A 46 -17.70 2.28 -19.82
C GLY A 46 -18.07 0.79 -19.83
N ARG A 47 -17.15 -0.13 -19.50
CA ARG A 47 -17.43 -1.56 -19.34
C ARG A 47 -17.29 -2.03 -17.89
N ALA A 48 -17.90 -3.17 -17.60
CA ALA A 48 -17.71 -3.86 -16.33
C ALA A 48 -16.28 -4.37 -16.16
N TRP A 49 -15.88 -4.55 -14.90
CA TRP A 49 -14.62 -5.21 -14.54
C TRP A 49 -14.63 -6.68 -14.96
N THR A 50 -13.52 -7.13 -15.51
CA THR A 50 -13.26 -8.57 -15.61
C THR A 50 -12.83 -9.14 -14.26
N LEU A 51 -12.95 -10.47 -14.10
CA LEU A 51 -12.46 -11.15 -12.89
C LEU A 51 -10.95 -10.90 -12.66
N ASP A 52 -10.14 -10.94 -13.71
CA ASP A 52 -8.68 -10.71 -13.59
C ASP A 52 -8.37 -9.30 -13.08
N GLU A 53 -9.02 -8.27 -13.64
CA GLU A 53 -8.84 -6.89 -13.20
C GLU A 53 -9.26 -6.68 -11.75
N ALA A 54 -10.42 -7.24 -11.37
CA ALA A 54 -10.91 -7.16 -10.00
C ALA A 54 -9.96 -7.85 -9.01
N MET A 55 -9.41 -9.01 -9.39
CA MET A 55 -8.39 -9.72 -8.62
C MET A 55 -7.09 -8.92 -8.49
N ARG A 56 -6.61 -8.29 -9.58
CA ARG A 56 -5.43 -7.43 -9.57
C ARG A 56 -5.62 -6.21 -8.66
N MET A 57 -6.78 -5.57 -8.71
CA MET A 57 -7.11 -4.44 -7.83
C MET A 57 -7.20 -4.87 -6.37
N ALA A 58 -7.90 -5.97 -6.08
CA ALA A 58 -8.02 -6.49 -4.72
C ALA A 58 -6.67 -6.83 -4.10
N ARG A 59 -5.78 -7.46 -4.89
CA ARG A 59 -4.40 -7.74 -4.49
C ARG A 59 -3.60 -6.46 -4.22
N ASN A 60 -3.76 -5.44 -5.05
CA ASN A 60 -3.12 -4.14 -4.82
C ASN A 60 -3.55 -3.52 -3.49
N ILE A 61 -4.85 -3.51 -3.21
CA ILE A 61 -5.40 -2.97 -1.95
C ILE A 61 -4.91 -3.77 -0.74
N LEU A 62 -4.92 -5.11 -0.83
CA LEU A 62 -4.50 -5.97 0.26
C LEU A 62 -3.03 -5.73 0.64
N PHE A 63 -2.13 -5.72 -0.35
CA PHE A 63 -0.71 -5.48 -0.06
C PHE A 63 -0.45 -4.05 0.38
N ALA A 64 -1.01 -3.06 -0.32
CA ALA A 64 -0.79 -1.65 0.00
C ALA A 64 -1.27 -1.28 1.41
N GLY A 65 -2.33 -1.92 1.92
CA GLY A 65 -2.89 -1.64 3.25
C GLY A 65 -2.31 -2.46 4.40
N LEU A 66 -1.43 -3.44 4.13
CA LEU A 66 -0.97 -4.38 5.17
C LEU A 66 0.38 -3.98 5.76
N ASP A 67 1.42 -3.97 4.94
CA ASP A 67 2.80 -3.77 5.40
C ASP A 67 3.10 -2.30 5.70
N THR A 68 2.62 -1.37 4.87
CA THR A 68 2.83 0.07 5.05
C THR A 68 2.22 0.59 6.36
N VAL A 69 0.99 0.16 6.67
CA VAL A 69 0.28 0.54 7.90
C VAL A 69 0.95 -0.08 9.12
N ALA A 70 1.34 -1.36 9.04
CA ALA A 70 2.07 -2.03 10.12
C ALA A 70 3.40 -1.34 10.42
N ALA A 71 4.17 -0.99 9.38
CA ALA A 71 5.43 -0.27 9.52
C ALA A 71 5.23 1.13 10.14
N MET A 72 4.27 1.90 9.64
CA MET A 72 3.98 3.25 10.15
C MET A 72 3.54 3.21 11.63
N LEU A 73 2.64 2.30 11.99
CA LEU A 73 2.24 2.12 13.40
C LEU A 73 3.42 1.71 14.28
N GLY A 74 4.30 0.84 13.78
CA GLY A 74 5.55 0.48 14.46
C GLY A 74 6.44 1.71 14.73
N MET A 75 6.58 2.60 13.75
CA MET A 75 7.37 3.84 13.88
C MET A 75 6.73 4.83 14.85
N ILE A 76 5.40 5.00 14.82
CA ILE A 76 4.65 5.84 15.77
C ILE A 76 4.80 5.31 17.19
N ALA A 77 4.61 4.00 17.40
CA ALA A 77 4.77 3.39 18.72
C ALA A 77 6.21 3.53 19.24
N MET A 78 7.20 3.34 18.36
CA MET A 78 8.61 3.53 18.69
C MET A 78 8.92 4.97 19.08
N HIS A 79 8.40 5.95 18.33
CA HIS A 79 8.56 7.37 18.65
C HIS A 79 7.99 7.66 20.03
N LEU A 80 6.72 7.35 20.26
CA LEU A 80 6.07 7.60 21.54
C LEU A 80 6.83 6.93 22.68
N ALA A 81 7.27 5.68 22.53
CA ALA A 81 8.06 4.98 23.54
C ALA A 81 9.40 5.66 23.90
N ARG A 82 9.99 6.43 22.97
CA ARG A 82 11.26 7.16 23.18
C ARG A 82 11.07 8.60 23.66
N TYR A 83 9.92 9.21 23.38
CA TYR A 83 9.58 10.59 23.72
C TYR A 83 8.33 10.62 24.63
N PRO A 84 8.47 10.27 25.93
CA PRO A 84 7.36 10.24 26.88
C PRO A 84 6.68 11.61 27.08
N GLU A 85 7.41 12.71 26.85
CA GLU A 85 6.88 14.07 26.83
C GLU A 85 5.83 14.28 25.73
N ASP A 86 6.04 13.71 24.55
CA ASP A 86 5.08 13.78 23.45
C ASP A 86 3.85 12.93 23.75
N GLN A 87 4.03 11.77 24.42
CA GLN A 87 2.89 11.02 24.94
C GLN A 87 2.07 11.83 25.95
N GLN A 88 2.74 12.53 26.87
CA GLN A 88 2.06 13.34 27.88
C GLN A 88 1.31 14.50 27.22
N LEU A 89 1.97 15.23 26.31
CA LEU A 89 1.37 16.32 25.55
C LEU A 89 0.09 15.88 24.83
N LEU A 90 0.11 14.73 24.15
CA LEU A 90 -1.03 14.22 23.40
C LEU A 90 -2.15 13.67 24.30
N ARG A 91 -1.84 13.16 25.50
CA ARG A 91 -2.86 12.79 26.50
C ARG A 91 -3.55 14.01 27.09
N GLU A 92 -2.77 15.06 27.39
CA GLU A 92 -3.29 16.31 27.96
C GLU A 92 -4.05 17.14 26.91
N ASN A 93 -3.67 17.04 25.63
CA ASN A 93 -4.24 17.80 24.53
C ASN A 93 -4.63 16.89 23.34
N PRO A 94 -5.69 16.07 23.44
CA PRO A 94 -6.08 15.12 22.39
C PRO A 94 -6.44 15.78 21.05
N THR A 95 -6.78 17.07 21.05
CA THR A 95 -7.04 17.85 19.83
C THR A 95 -5.80 18.00 18.95
N LEU A 96 -4.59 17.77 19.48
CA LEU A 96 -3.34 17.79 18.72
C LEU A 96 -3.07 16.48 17.96
N ILE A 97 -3.79 15.39 18.26
CA ILE A 97 -3.54 14.07 17.67
C ILE A 97 -3.57 14.08 16.13
N PRO A 98 -4.54 14.73 15.45
CA PRO A 98 -4.54 14.80 13.99
C PRO A 98 -3.26 15.46 13.44
N ALA A 99 -2.84 16.59 14.02
CA ALA A 99 -1.61 17.29 13.61
C ALA A 99 -0.35 16.46 13.90
N ALA A 100 -0.32 15.76 15.04
CA ALA A 100 0.77 14.86 15.38
C ALA A 100 0.84 13.64 14.44
N ALA A 101 -0.31 13.10 14.00
CA ALA A 101 -0.34 12.02 13.02
C ALA A 101 0.32 12.45 11.71
N ASP A 102 -0.04 13.61 11.17
CA ASP A 102 0.57 14.18 9.95
C ASP A 102 2.09 14.37 10.13
N GLU A 103 2.51 14.92 11.27
CA GLU A 103 3.93 15.18 11.55
C GLU A 103 4.74 13.90 11.75
N LEU A 104 4.17 12.87 12.39
CA LEU A 104 4.81 11.56 12.54
C LEU A 104 4.94 10.85 11.19
N MET A 105 3.93 10.93 10.33
CA MET A 105 4.00 10.41 8.96
C MET A 105 5.07 11.11 8.14
N ARG A 106 5.20 12.45 8.27
CA ARG A 106 6.28 13.23 7.65
C ARG A 106 7.66 12.84 8.18
N ARG A 107 7.76 12.58 9.50
CA ARG A 107 9.04 12.30 10.17
C ARG A 107 9.57 10.89 9.90
N TYR A 108 8.69 9.92 9.69
CA TYR A 108 9.04 8.50 9.54
C TYR A 108 8.55 7.89 8.22
N PRO A 109 8.96 8.43 7.06
CA PRO A 109 8.63 7.82 5.78
C PRO A 109 9.33 6.46 5.66
N SER A 110 8.59 5.44 5.22
CA SER A 110 9.10 4.07 5.08
C SER A 110 8.94 3.49 3.68
N ALA A 111 8.28 4.21 2.76
CA ALA A 111 8.02 3.74 1.42
C ALA A 111 9.08 4.27 0.45
N SER A 112 9.61 3.35 -0.36
CA SER A 112 10.42 3.65 -1.53
C SER A 112 9.86 2.88 -2.72
N VAL A 113 10.08 3.41 -3.93
CA VAL A 113 9.49 2.85 -5.15
C VAL A 113 10.49 2.77 -6.28
N SER A 114 10.34 1.76 -7.13
CA SER A 114 11.12 1.67 -8.37
C SER A 114 10.35 2.26 -9.55
N ARG A 115 11.08 2.80 -10.52
CA ARG A 115 10.57 3.26 -11.82
C ARG A 115 11.48 2.75 -12.92
N ASN A 116 10.90 2.35 -14.05
CA ASN A 116 11.64 2.07 -15.28
C ASN A 116 11.62 3.30 -16.18
N ALA A 117 12.80 3.78 -16.61
CA ALA A 117 12.92 4.86 -17.56
C ALA A 117 12.45 4.39 -18.94
N VAL A 118 11.39 4.99 -19.48
CA VAL A 118 10.87 4.67 -20.83
C VAL A 118 11.51 5.51 -21.93
N VAL A 119 12.19 6.59 -21.53
CA VAL A 119 12.95 7.52 -22.37
C VAL A 119 14.17 8.00 -21.56
N ASP A 120 15.15 8.61 -22.22
CA ASP A 120 16.26 9.27 -21.55
C ASP A 120 15.74 10.46 -20.71
N VAL A 121 16.14 10.55 -19.44
CA VAL A 121 15.71 11.60 -18.50
C VAL A 121 16.93 12.37 -17.98
N PRO A 122 17.12 13.64 -18.36
CA PRO A 122 18.15 14.50 -17.78
C PRO A 122 17.85 14.80 -16.31
N VAL A 123 18.81 14.56 -15.42
CA VAL A 123 18.74 14.86 -13.98
C VAL A 123 20.03 15.52 -13.54
N GLY A 124 19.99 16.83 -13.34
CA GLY A 124 21.20 17.62 -13.04
C GLY A 124 22.21 17.51 -14.18
N SER A 125 23.42 17.03 -13.86
CA SER A 125 24.49 16.81 -14.85
C SER A 125 24.53 15.39 -15.43
N LEU A 126 23.58 14.53 -15.05
CA LEU A 126 23.50 13.14 -15.49
C LEU A 126 22.26 12.93 -16.37
N THR A 127 22.27 11.85 -17.14
CA THR A 127 21.08 11.40 -17.90
C THR A 127 20.82 9.95 -17.54
N ILE A 128 19.66 9.68 -16.94
CA ILE A 128 19.13 8.32 -16.76
C ILE A 128 18.74 7.82 -18.15
N GLN A 129 19.26 6.69 -18.58
CA GLN A 129 19.02 6.18 -19.93
C GLN A 129 17.70 5.42 -20.01
N ALA A 130 17.08 5.41 -21.19
CA ALA A 130 15.95 4.53 -21.46
C ALA A 130 16.32 3.07 -21.15
N GLY A 131 15.50 2.39 -20.36
CA GLY A 131 15.73 1.03 -19.87
C GLY A 131 16.29 0.96 -18.44
N ASP A 132 16.82 2.05 -17.89
CA ASP A 132 17.34 2.07 -16.52
C ASP A 132 16.21 1.88 -15.48
N ILE A 133 16.53 1.22 -14.37
CA ILE A 133 15.67 1.15 -13.18
C ILE A 133 16.17 2.16 -12.15
N VAL A 134 15.27 3.06 -11.75
CA VAL A 134 15.52 4.11 -10.76
C VAL A 134 14.80 3.73 -9.46
N TYR A 135 15.51 3.81 -8.34
CA TYR A 135 14.94 3.64 -7.00
C TYR A 135 14.77 5.03 -6.35
N LEU A 136 13.58 5.30 -5.83
CA LEU A 136 13.18 6.57 -5.21
C LEU A 136 12.86 6.35 -3.72
#